data_AF-F7JTD0-F1
#
_entry.id   AF-F7JTD0-F1
#
_cell.length_a   1.000
_cell.length_b   1.000
_cell.length_c   1.000
_cell.angle_alpha   90.00
_cell.angle_beta   90.00
_cell.angle_gamma   90.00
#
_symmetry.space_group_name_H-M   'P 1'
#
loop_
_entity.id
_entity.type
_entity.pdbx_description
1 polymer ?
#
loop_
_entity_poly.entity_id
_entity_poly.type
_entity_poly.pdbx_seq_one_letter_code
_entity_poly.pdbx_strand_id
1 'polypeptide(L)' 'PYDNAPMERYFNTLKNECTNLYEFKTEEELYQAVEEFSYVHYNHVRPHSSNGYRTPYQARIAG' A
#
# COMPACT_ATOMS: atom_id res chain seq x y z
N PRO A 1 25.07 -2.95 1.82
CA PRO A 1 23.97 -1.99 1.57
C PRO A 1 22.65 -2.74 1.37
N TYR A 2 21.72 -2.64 2.33
CA TYR A 2 20.41 -3.29 2.22
C TYR A 2 19.55 -2.46 1.28
N ASP A 3 19.03 -3.07 0.21
CA ASP A 3 18.17 -2.37 -0.74
C ASP A 3 16.77 -2.23 -0.13
N ASN A 4 16.49 -1.05 0.41
CA ASN A 4 15.19 -0.70 1.01
C ASN A 4 14.16 -0.27 -0.05
N ALA A 5 14.48 -0.40 -1.35
CA ALA A 5 13.61 0.02 -2.44
C ALA A 5 12.15 -0.50 -2.37
N PRO A 6 11.87 -1.75 -1.91
CA PRO A 6 10.49 -2.21 -1.77
C PRO A 6 9.69 -1.43 -0.72
N MET A 7 10.30 -1.14 0.44
CA MET A 7 9.67 -0.37 1.49
C MET A 7 9.52 1.10 1.12
N GLU A 8 10.53 1.69 0.47
CA GLU A 8 10.45 3.07 -0.02
C GLU A 8 9.33 3.25 -1.03
N ARG A 9 9.16 2.29 -1.96
CA ARG A 9 8.00 2.28 -2.88
C ARG A 9 6.69 2.22 -2.12
N TYR A 10 6.57 1.31 -1.16
CA TYR A 10 5.35 1.18 -0.35
C TYR A 10 5.00 2.50 0.34
N PHE A 11 5.95 3.13 1.04
CA PHE A 11 5.69 4.38 1.75
C PHE A 11 5.38 5.55 0.83
N ASN A 12 6.02 5.63 -0.34
CA ASN A 12 5.69 6.64 -1.34
C ASN A 12 4.26 6.47 -1.86
N THR A 13 3.83 5.23 -2.09
CA THR A 13 2.46 4.90 -2.50
C THR A 13 1.45 5.22 -1.39
N LEU A 14 1.71 4.82 -0.14
CA LEU A 14 0.87 5.14 1.01
C LEU A 14 0.66 6.66 1.15
N LYS A 15 1.73 7.46 1.00
CA LYS A 15 1.61 8.91 1.10
C LYS A 15 0.77 9.50 -0.03
N ASN A 16 1.08 9.15 -1.28
CA ASN A 16 0.44 9.75 -2.44
C ASN A 16 -1.02 9.32 -2.64
N GLU A 17 -1.38 8.10 -2.25
CA GLU A 17 -2.70 7.53 -2.50
C GLU A 17 -3.58 7.51 -1.24
N CYS A 18 -3.04 7.81 -0.06
CA CYS A 18 -3.80 7.88 1.20
C CYS A 18 -3.46 9.15 1.99
N THR A 19 -2.32 9.22 2.68
CA THR A 19 -2.15 10.24 3.74
C THR A 19 -2.06 11.68 3.25
N ASN A 20 -1.67 11.92 1.99
CA ASN A 20 -1.65 13.27 1.41
C ASN A 20 -3.03 13.71 0.88
N LEU A 21 -3.99 12.79 0.75
CA LEU A 21 -5.31 13.07 0.20
C LEU A 21 -6.37 13.33 1.28
N TYR A 22 -6.06 13.02 2.53
CA TYR A 22 -7.01 13.12 3.64
C TYR A 22 -6.37 13.86 4.83
N GLU A 23 -7.20 14.61 5.55
CA GLU A 23 -6.83 15.15 6.86
C GLU A 23 -7.46 14.28 7.96
N PHE A 24 -6.64 13.82 8.89
CA PHE A 24 -7.07 13.00 10.03
C PHE A 24 -7.21 13.89 11.25
N LYS A 25 -8.34 13.81 11.95
CA LYS A 25 -8.61 14.61 13.15
C LYS A 25 -8.08 13.92 14.40
N THR A 26 -7.93 12.61 14.35
CA THR A 26 -7.42 11.80 15.45
C THR A 26 -6.35 10.82 14.98
N GLU A 27 -5.52 10.38 15.92
CA GLU A 27 -4.51 9.35 15.64
C GLU A 27 -5.16 8.00 15.28
N GLU A 28 -6.31 7.68 15.89
CA GLU A 28 -7.07 6.46 15.61
C GLU A 28 -7.57 6.41 14.16
N GLU A 29 -8.08 7.51 13.63
CA GLU A 29 -8.50 7.61 12.22
C GLU A 29 -7.30 7.39 11.27
N LEU A 30 -6.13 7.94 11.61
CA LEU A 30 -4.91 7.72 10.83
C LEU A 30 -4.50 6.24 10.88
N TYR A 31 -4.49 5.61 12.05
CA TYR A 31 -4.15 4.19 12.18
C TYR A 31 -5.10 3.31 11.40
N GLN A 32 -6.41 3.55 11.49
CA GLN A 32 -7.42 2.80 10.75
C GLN A 32 -7.22 2.95 9.23
N ALA A 33 -6.98 4.16 8.74
CA ALA A 33 -6.75 4.40 7.31
C ALA A 33 -5.47 3.73 6.80
N VAL A 34 -4.40 3.74 7.59
CA VAL A 34 -3.15 3.04 7.25
C VAL A 34 -3.35 1.54 7.26
N GLU A 35 -4.07 0.99 8.24
CA GLU A 35 -4.39 -0.44 8.32
C GLU A 35 -5.20 -0.89 7.10
N GLU A 36 -6.31 -0.21 6.81
CA GLU A 36 -7.16 -0.50 5.65
C GLU A 36 -6.38 -0.39 4.34
N PHE A 37 -5.56 0.65 4.18
CA PHE A 37 -4.73 0.81 3.00
C PHE A 37 -3.74 -0.36 2.85
N SER A 38 -3.07 -0.75 3.94
CA SER A 38 -2.08 -1.82 3.93
C SER A 38 -2.71 -3.17 3.58
N TYR A 39 -3.74 -3.55 4.32
CA TYR A 39 -4.32 -4.89 4.24
C TYR A 39 -5.27 -5.07 3.09
N VAL A 40 -6.00 -4.03 2.69
CA VAL A 40 -7.03 -4.14 1.65
C VAL A 40 -6.53 -3.49 0.37
N HIS A 41 -6.25 -2.19 0.40
CA HIS A 41 -6.04 -1.44 -0.83
C HIS A 41 -4.75 -1.88 -1.55
N TYR A 42 -3.62 -1.88 -0.86
CA TYR A 42 -2.32 -2.20 -1.44
C TYR A 42 -2.20 -3.68 -1.86
N ASN A 43 -2.70 -4.58 -1.02
CA ASN A 43 -2.53 -6.03 -1.18
C ASN A 43 -3.60 -6.70 -2.05
N HIS A 44 -4.85 -6.23 -2.01
CA HIS A 44 -5.98 -6.90 -2.67
C HIS A 44 -6.61 -6.11 -3.81
N VAL A 45 -6.50 -4.78 -3.80
CA VAL A 45 -7.19 -3.92 -4.80
C VAL A 45 -6.22 -3.37 -5.85
N ARG A 46 -5.05 -2.87 -5.44
CA ARG A 46 -4.12 -2.15 -6.30
C ARG A 46 -3.31 -3.11 -7.19
N PRO A 47 -3.43 -3.03 -8.53
CA PRO A 47 -2.58 -3.77 -9.44
C PRO A 47 -1.18 -3.14 -9.50
N HIS A 48 -0.14 -3.97 -9.52
CA HIS A 48 1.24 -3.49 -9.63
C HIS A 48 1.83 -3.89 -10.98
N SER A 49 2.43 -2.92 -11.68
CA SER A 49 3.08 -3.18 -12.98
C SER A 49 4.21 -4.21 -12.87
N SER A 50 4.94 -4.23 -11.74
CA SER A 50 5.97 -5.24 -11.44
C SER A 50 5.42 -6.66 -11.34
N ASN A 51 4.12 -6.81 -11.04
CA ASN A 51 3.45 -8.11 -10.88
C ASN A 51 2.64 -8.49 -12.13
N GLY A 52 2.90 -7.84 -13.27
CA GLY A 52 2.13 -8.05 -14.50
C GLY A 52 0.69 -7.52 -14.39
N TYR A 53 0.51 -6.38 -13.73
CA TYR A 53 -0.81 -5.77 -13.46
C TYR A 53 -1.73 -6.65 -12.62
N ARG A 54 -1.14 -7.47 -11.74
CA ARG A 54 -1.84 -8.23 -10.71
C ARG A 54 -1.65 -7.58 -9.36
N THR A 55 -2.58 -7.79 -8.44
CA THR A 55 -2.40 -7.39 -7.05
C THR A 55 -1.37 -8.29 -6.36
N PRO A 56 -0.75 -7.86 -5.25
CA PRO A 56 0.21 -8.69 -4.52
C PRO A 56 -0.40 -10.04 -4.10
N TYR A 57 -1.66 -10.04 -3.69
CA TYR A 57 -2.40 -11.26 -3.37
C TYR A 57 -2.55 -12.19 -4.59
N GLN A 58 -2.98 -11.66 -5.73
CA GLN A 58 -3.11 -12.44 -6.97
C GLN A 58 -1.78 -13.03 -7.43
N ALA A 59 -0.70 -12.24 -7.36
CA ALA A 59 0.63 -12.71 -7.72
C ALA A 59 1.11 -13.85 -6.81
N ARG A 60 0.72 -13.84 -5.53
CA ARG A 60 1.05 -14.88 -4.56
C ARG A 60 0.25 -16.17 -4.73
N ILE A 61 -0.98 -16.10 -5.23
CA ILE A 61 -1.81 -17.29 -5.51
C ILE A 61 -1.50 -17.92 -6.87
N ALA A 62 -1.04 -17.11 -7.83
CA ALA A 62 -0.77 -17.56 -9.19
C ALA A 62 0.60 -18.24 -9.37
N GLY A 63 1.46 -18.26 -8.34
CA GLY A 63 2.77 -18.92 -8.34
C GLY A 63 2.76 -20.15 -7.44
#